data_AF-A0A0C3H5S3-F1
#
_entry.id   AF-A0A0C3H5S3-F1
#
_cell.length_a   1.000
_cell.length_b   1.000
_cell.length_c   1.000
_cell.angle_alpha   90.00
_cell.angle_beta   90.00
_cell.angle_gamma   90.00
#
_symmetry.space_group_name_H-M   'P 1'
#
loop_
_entity.id
_entity.type
_entity.pdbx_description
1 polymer ?
#
loop_
_entity_poly.entity_id
_entity_poly.type
_entity_poly.pdbx_seq_one_letter_code
_entity_poly.pdbx_strand_id
1 'polypeptide(L)'
;MANLASTYRNQGRWKEAEELQVQVIEMRKRALGAEHPDTITIMANLASTYINQGRWKEAEKLSMQNVCIYELRFWHQLTPTVVSSAELTRLKNDKLGISALEVME
;
A
#
# COMPACT_ATOMS: atom_id res chain seq x y z
N MET A 1 9.37 -13.57 -1.81
CA MET A 1 8.70 -13.24 -0.52
C MET A 1 7.18 -13.43 -0.57
N ALA A 2 6.47 -13.02 -1.62
CA ALA A 2 5.03 -13.28 -1.78
C ALA A 2 4.65 -14.77 -1.63
N ASN A 3 5.51 -15.67 -2.14
CA ASN A 3 5.29 -17.12 -2.07
C ASN A 3 5.26 -17.64 -0.63
N LEU A 4 6.10 -17.11 0.28
CA LEU A 4 6.19 -17.60 1.66
C LEU A 4 4.96 -17.20 2.49
N ALA A 5 4.48 -15.97 2.35
CA ALA A 5 3.25 -15.52 3.00
C ALA A 5 2.03 -16.31 2.50
N SER A 6 1.99 -16.65 1.21
CA SER A 6 0.94 -17.51 0.64
C SER A 6 0.98 -18.93 1.23
N THR A 7 2.18 -19.50 1.41
CA THR A 7 2.34 -20.79 2.09
C THR A 7 1.82 -20.76 3.52
N TYR A 8 2.10 -19.71 4.30
CA TYR A 8 1.57 -19.58 5.66
C TYR A 8 0.05 -19.43 5.69
N ARG A 9 -0.53 -18.66 4.77
CA ARG A 9 -2.00 -18.60 4.62
C ARG A 9 -2.61 -19.98 4.38
N ASN A 10 -2.02 -20.77 3.48
CA ASN A 10 -2.51 -22.12 3.17
C ASN A 10 -2.39 -23.09 4.35
N GLN A 11 -1.47 -22.84 5.28
CA GLN A 11 -1.30 -23.61 6.52
C GLN A 11 -2.21 -23.11 7.66
N GLY A 12 -3.06 -22.09 7.44
CA GLY A 12 -3.86 -21.47 8.50
C GLY A 12 -3.06 -20.57 9.46
N ARG A 13 -1.80 -20.29 9.12
CA ARG A 13 -0.84 -19.51 9.92
C ARG A 13 -0.95 -18.02 9.58
N TRP A 14 -2.14 -17.46 9.82
CA TRP A 14 -2.50 -16.11 9.37
C TRP A 14 -1.68 -14.99 10.03
N LYS A 15 -1.30 -15.15 11.30
CA LYS A 15 -0.50 -14.16 12.04
C LYS A 15 0.94 -14.07 11.51
N GLU A 16 1.56 -15.20 11.21
CA GLU A 16 2.93 -15.22 10.68
C GLU A 16 2.96 -14.72 9.22
N ALA A 17 1.90 -14.98 8.45
CA ALA A 17 1.73 -14.38 7.12
C ALA A 17 1.62 -12.85 7.20
N GLU A 18 0.85 -12.33 8.15
CA GLU A 18 0.69 -10.89 8.40
C GLU A 18 1.99 -10.22 8.81
N GLU A 19 2.68 -10.74 9.84
CA GLU A 19 3.95 -10.19 10.31
C GLU A 19 4.99 -10.12 9.19
N LEU A 20 5.09 -11.19 8.40
CA LEU A 20 5.99 -11.23 7.25
C LEU A 20 5.60 -10.19 6.19
N GLN A 21 4.31 -10.03 5.89
CA GLN A 21 3.84 -9.04 4.93
C GLN A 21 4.11 -7.60 5.40
N VAL A 22 3.88 -7.29 6.68
CA VAL A 22 4.14 -5.97 7.27
C VAL A 22 5.64 -5.62 7.20
N GLN A 23 6.51 -6.55 7.61
CA GLN A 23 7.96 -6.33 7.53
C GLN A 23 8.43 -6.07 6.09
N VAL A 24 7.91 -6.82 5.12
CA VAL A 24 8.30 -6.66 3.72
C VAL A 24 7.78 -5.35 3.14
N ILE A 25 6.59 -4.89 3.54
CA ILE A 25 6.06 -3.57 3.15
C ILE A 25 7.00 -2.47 3.65
N GLU A 26 7.41 -2.50 4.92
CA GLU A 26 8.30 -1.47 5.47
C GLU A 26 9.68 -1.46 4.81
N MET A 27 10.28 -2.64 4.56
CA MET A 27 11.54 -2.71 3.82
C MET A 27 11.41 -2.18 2.40
N ARG A 28 10.34 -2.54 1.68
CA ARG A 28 10.12 -2.11 0.30
C ARG A 28 9.74 -0.64 0.20
N LYS A 29 8.99 -0.10 1.15
CA LYS A 29 8.74 1.34 1.26
C LYS A 29 10.05 2.12 1.38
N ARG A 30 10.97 1.67 2.24
CA ARG A 30 12.29 2.32 2.39
C ARG A 30 13.18 2.16 1.16
N ALA A 31 13.15 1.00 0.51
CA ALA A 31 14.03 0.71 -0.62
C ALA A 31 13.53 1.26 -1.97
N LEU A 32 12.22 1.25 -2.20
CA LEU A 32 11.59 1.52 -3.51
C LEU A 32 10.48 2.57 -3.46
N GLY A 33 10.05 2.99 -2.27
CA GLY A 33 8.91 3.87 -2.07
C GLY A 33 7.56 3.14 -1.93
N ALA A 34 6.57 3.84 -1.38
CA ALA A 34 5.22 3.33 -1.18
C ALA A 34 4.44 3.14 -2.50
N GLU A 35 4.80 3.89 -3.54
CA GLU A 35 4.10 3.91 -4.83
C GLU A 35 4.57 2.81 -5.79
N HIS A 36 5.61 2.05 -5.40
CA HIS A 36 6.18 1.02 -6.26
C HIS A 36 5.20 -0.18 -6.42
N PRO A 37 5.00 -0.71 -7.64
CA PRO A 37 4.06 -1.82 -7.91
C PRO A 37 4.23 -3.01 -6.96
N ASP A 38 5.47 -3.34 -6.66
CA ASP A 38 5.86 -4.41 -5.74
C ASP A 38 5.42 -4.19 -4.29
N THR A 39 5.36 -2.94 -3.82
CA THR A 39 4.88 -2.58 -2.49
C THR A 39 3.36 -2.70 -2.44
N ILE A 40 2.68 -2.14 -3.46
CA ILE A 40 1.22 -2.18 -3.62
C ILE A 40 0.71 -3.63 -3.69
N THR A 41 1.40 -4.50 -4.44
CA THR A 41 1.04 -5.92 -4.57
C THR A 41 1.06 -6.62 -3.21
N ILE A 42 2.02 -6.30 -2.35
CA ILE A 42 2.12 -6.92 -1.02
C ILE A 42 1.09 -6.33 -0.05
N MET A 43 0.79 -5.03 -0.15
CA MET A 43 -0.32 -4.42 0.59
C MET A 43 -1.66 -5.06 0.23
N ALA A 44 -1.90 -5.39 -1.04
CA ALA A 44 -3.10 -6.12 -1.47
C ALA A 44 -3.14 -7.55 -0.88
N ASN A 45 -2.00 -8.23 -0.82
CA ASN A 45 -1.89 -9.54 -0.16
C ASN A 45 -2.18 -9.45 1.35
N LEU A 46 -1.76 -8.38 2.02
CA LEU A 46 -2.06 -8.10 3.42
C LEU A 46 -3.54 -7.82 3.67
N ALA A 47 -4.18 -7.03 2.81
CA ALA A 47 -5.63 -6.82 2.87
C ALA A 47 -6.40 -8.16 2.74
N SER A 48 -5.95 -9.05 1.85
CA SER A 48 -6.54 -10.39 1.73
C SER A 48 -6.28 -11.25 2.98
N THR A 49 -5.11 -11.15 3.62
CA THR A 49 -4.86 -11.82 4.92
C THR A 49 -5.84 -11.32 5.99
N TYR A 50 -6.08 -10.01 6.09
CA TYR A 50 -7.05 -9.45 7.04
C TYR A 50 -8.48 -9.88 6.79
N ILE A 51 -8.91 -9.97 5.53
CA ILE A 51 -10.22 -10.51 5.16
C ILE A 51 -10.39 -11.93 5.72
N ASN A 52 -9.38 -12.79 5.55
CA ASN A 52 -9.43 -14.17 6.05
C ASN A 52 -9.42 -14.26 7.59
N GLN A 53 -8.90 -13.24 8.27
CA GLN A 53 -8.99 -13.12 9.74
C GLN A 53 -10.30 -12.47 10.21
N GLY A 54 -11.19 -12.02 9.32
CA GLY A 54 -12.41 -11.28 9.66
C GLY A 54 -12.20 -9.80 10.00
N ARG A 55 -11.02 -9.25 9.72
CA ARG A 55 -10.63 -7.84 9.98
C ARG A 55 -10.94 -6.94 8.80
N TRP A 56 -12.23 -6.83 8.45
CA TRP A 56 -12.69 -6.11 7.26
C TRP A 56 -12.32 -4.62 7.22
N LYS A 57 -12.38 -3.92 8.35
CA LYS A 57 -12.06 -2.48 8.44
C LYS A 57 -10.60 -2.18 8.07
N GLU A 58 -9.68 -3.06 8.46
CA GLU A 58 -8.26 -2.88 8.14
C GLU A 58 -7.95 -3.24 6.69
N ALA A 59 -8.61 -4.29 6.18
CA ALA A 59 -8.52 -4.65 4.77
C ALA A 59 -9.04 -3.54 3.84
N GLU A 60 -10.15 -2.91 4.21
CA GLU A 60 -10.73 -1.78 3.49
C GLU A 60 -9.77 -0.58 3.47
N LYS A 61 -9.19 -0.22 4.61
CA LYS A 61 -8.21 0.87 4.70
C LYS A 61 -7.01 0.64 3.76
N LEU A 62 -6.44 -0.57 3.77
CA LEU A 62 -5.33 -0.92 2.89
C LEU A 62 -5.73 -0.91 1.41
N SER A 63 -6.93 -1.41 1.09
CA SER A 63 -7.44 -1.42 -0.27
C SER A 63 -7.68 0.00 -0.79
N MET A 64 -8.24 0.88 0.03
CA MET A 64 -8.42 2.30 -0.29
C MET A 64 -7.09 3.01 -0.52
N GLN A 65 -6.05 2.72 0.27
CA GLN A 65 -4.70 3.23 0.03
C GLN A 65 -4.16 2.76 -1.33
N ASN A 66 -4.27 1.47 -1.65
CA ASN A 66 -3.81 0.92 -2.93
C ASN A 66 -4.53 1.58 -4.11
N VAL A 67 -5.87 1.70 -4.05
CA VAL A 67 -6.67 2.36 -5.10
C VAL A 67 -6.25 3.82 -5.27
N CYS A 68 -6.05 4.57 -4.17
CA CYS A 68 -5.59 5.95 -4.24
C CYS A 68 -4.21 6.07 -4.91
N ILE A 69 -3.29 5.14 -4.65
CA ILE A 69 -1.97 5.12 -5.30
C ILE A 69 -2.11 4.81 -6.79
N TYR A 70 -2.96 3.86 -7.18
CA TYR A 70 -3.24 3.56 -8.60
C TYR A 70 -3.84 4.75 -9.34
N GLU A 71 -4.84 5.41 -8.75
CA GLU A 71 -5.43 6.64 -9.27
C GLU A 71 -4.34 7.70 -9.49
N LEU A 72 -3.51 7.97 -8.48
CA LEU A 72 -2.45 8.98 -8.56
C LEU A 72 -1.44 8.68 -9.67
N ARG A 73 -1.01 7.41 -9.81
CA ARG A 73 -0.11 6.98 -10.89
C ARG A 73 -0.77 7.13 -12.27
N PHE A 74 -2.06 6.83 -12.37
CA PHE A 74 -2.83 7.00 -13.61
C PHE A 74 -2.94 8.47 -14.02
N TRP A 75 -3.26 9.36 -13.07
CA TRP A 75 -3.25 10.82 -13.31
C TRP A 75 -1.87 11.34 -13.70
N HIS A 76 -0.80 10.89 -13.04
CA HIS A 76 0.57 11.31 -13.38
C HIS A 76 0.98 10.90 -14.82
N GLN A 77 0.49 9.76 -15.31
CA GLN A 77 0.76 9.30 -16.69
C GLN A 77 -0.08 10.05 -17.74
N LEU A 78 -1.27 10.55 -17.38
CA LEU A 78 -2.20 11.18 -18.32
C LEU A 78 -2.19 12.71 -18.31
N THR A 79 -1.70 13.36 -17.24
CA THR A 79 -1.71 14.82 -17.12
C THR A 79 -0.37 15.37 -16.60
N PRO A 80 0.67 15.51 -17.46
CA PRO A 80 1.91 16.17 -17.04
C PRO A 80 1.73 17.69 -16.80
N THR A 81 0.64 18.29 -17.28
CA THR A 81 0.57 19.75 -17.50
C THR A 81 -0.55 20.51 -16.79
N VAL A 82 -1.59 19.85 -16.23
CA VAL A 82 -2.82 20.57 -15.83
C VAL A 82 -3.03 20.67 -14.32
N VAL A 83 -2.54 19.69 -13.54
CA VAL A 83 -2.62 19.75 -12.07
C VAL A 83 -1.30 20.27 -11.55
N SER A 84 -1.30 21.45 -10.93
CA SER A 84 -0.10 21.97 -10.25
C SER A 84 0.38 20.92 -9.25
N SER A 85 1.68 20.64 -9.21
CA SER A 85 2.28 19.67 -8.29
C SER A 85 1.90 19.92 -6.81
N ALA A 86 1.55 21.17 -6.47
CA ALA A 86 1.05 21.56 -5.16
C ALA A 86 -0.38 21.04 -4.84
N GLU A 87 -1.26 20.95 -5.83
CA GLU A 87 -2.63 20.41 -5.65
C GLU A 87 -2.61 18.89 -5.49
N LEU A 88 -1.75 18.21 -6.25
CA LEU A 88 -1.49 16.78 -6.10
C LEU A 88 -0.95 16.45 -4.69
N THR A 89 -0.04 17.28 -4.18
CA THR A 89 0.51 17.12 -2.82
C THR A 89 -0.55 17.34 -1.73
N ARG A 90 -1.44 18.33 -1.89
CA ARG A 90 -2.57 18.53 -0.96
C ARG A 90 -3.53 17.34 -0.96
N LEU A 91 -3.88 16.84 -2.14
CA LEU A 91 -4.78 15.70 -2.28
C LEU A 91 -4.19 14.41 -1.69
N LYS A 92 -2.85 14.24 -1.78
CA LYS A 92 -2.09 13.15 -1.15
C LYS A 92 -2.19 13.22 0.38
N ASN A 93 -2.02 14.39 0.98
CA ASN A 93 -2.10 14.58 2.44
C ASN A 93 -3.53 14.35 2.98
N ASP A 94 -4.55 14.87 2.28
CA ASP A 94 -5.95 14.79 2.72
C ASP A 94 -6.56 13.39 2.58
N LYS A 95 -6.21 12.64 1.51
CA LYS A 95 -6.75 11.29 1.28
C LYS A 95 -5.98 10.17 1.99
N LEU A 96 -4.66 10.29 2.09
CA LEU A 96 -3.82 9.19 2.61
C LEU A 96 -3.36 9.42 4.06
N GLY A 97 -3.53 10.62 4.61
CA GLY A 97 -3.09 10.96 5.98
C GLY A 97 -1.58 10.87 6.17
N ILE A 98 -0.81 10.87 5.08
CA ILE A 98 0.65 10.88 5.10
C ILE A 98 1.05 12.33 5.35
N SER A 99 1.56 12.63 6.54
CA SER A 99 2.10 13.94 6.88
C SER A 99 3.20 14.34 5.89
N ALA A 100 3.25 15.62 5.51
CA ALA A 100 4.25 16.20 4.61
C ALA A 100 5.71 15.98 5.05
N LEU A 101 5.97 15.42 6.24
CA LEU A 101 7.31 15.12 6.76
C LEU A 101 7.92 13.79 6.27
N GLU A 102 7.15 12.82 5.77
CA GLU A 102 7.69 11.50 5.37
C GLU A 102 8.15 11.40 3.90
N VAL A 103 8.06 12.49 3.12
CA VAL A 103 8.40 12.49 1.69
C VAL A 103 9.68 13.30 1.39
N MET A 104 10.45 13.70 2.41
CA MET A 104 11.72 14.44 2.22
C MET A 104 12.95 13.83 2.92
N GLU A 105 12.96 12.53 3.23
CA GLU A 105 14.22 11.80 3.48
C GLU A 105 14.32 10.56 2.59
#